data_AF-A0A9E4CIM3-F1
#
_entry.id   AF-A0A9E4CIM3-F1
#
_cell.length_a   1.000
_cell.length_b   1.000
_cell.length_c   1.000
_cell.angle_alpha   90.00
_cell.angle_beta   90.00
_cell.angle_gamma   90.00
#
_symmetry.space_group_name_H-M   'P 1'
#
loop_
_entity.id
_entity.type
_entity.pdbx_description
1 polymer ?
#
loop_
_entity_poly.entity_id
_entity_poly.type
_entity_poly.pdbx_seq_one_letter_code
_entity_poly.pdbx_strand_id
1 'polypeptide(L)'
;SMGGLVSFLLVWQHSEVFSMAGCFSPSFIYQKNQAIKLIKQSDPPGLPVKLMMDCGGIGGERLLLRGCKRVLRLLRRKGLNDDALEFHHYPEARHSERDWAERLEKHLIFLYSKI
;
A
#
# COMPACT_ATOMS: atom_id res chain seq x y z
N SER A 1 6.05 0.32 6.94
CA SER A 1 6.33 -0.68 8.00
C SER A 1 5.07 -1.49 8.30
N MET A 2 4.91 -1.99 9.55
CA MET A 2 3.70 -2.68 10.01
C MET A 2 2.46 -1.80 9.98
N GLY A 3 2.58 -0.50 10.31
CA GLY A 3 1.45 0.44 10.21
C GLY A 3 0.84 0.46 8.81
N GLY A 4 1.66 0.60 7.77
CA GLY A 4 1.17 0.56 6.38
C GLY A 4 0.55 -0.78 5.98
N LEU A 5 1.00 -1.91 6.56
CA LEU A 5 0.34 -3.21 6.35
C LEU A 5 -1.05 -3.24 7.01
N VAL A 6 -1.15 -2.78 8.27
CA VAL A 6 -2.41 -2.75 9.02
C VAL A 6 -3.41 -1.82 8.32
N SER A 7 -3.00 -0.62 7.92
CA SER A 7 -3.86 0.33 7.19
C SER A 7 -4.39 -0.26 5.89
N PHE A 8 -3.55 -0.96 5.11
CA PHE A 8 -3.99 -1.69 3.93
C PHE A 8 -5.06 -2.74 4.27
N LEU A 9 -4.82 -3.57 5.30
CA LEU A 9 -5.73 -4.66 5.66
C LEU A 9 -7.08 -4.14 6.15
N LEU A 10 -7.09 -3.03 6.88
CA LEU A 10 -8.33 -2.37 7.32
C LEU A 10 -9.18 -1.95 6.12
N VAL A 11 -8.62 -1.28 5.12
CA VAL A 11 -9.37 -0.92 3.91
C VAL A 11 -9.76 -2.15 3.09
N TRP A 12 -8.87 -3.13 2.98
CA TRP A 12 -9.10 -4.32 2.16
C TRP A 12 -10.22 -5.22 2.73
N GLN A 13 -10.34 -5.31 4.05
CA GLN A 13 -11.28 -6.20 4.72
C GLN A 13 -12.51 -5.48 5.29
N HIS A 14 -12.41 -4.17 5.54
CA HIS A 14 -13.42 -3.36 6.23
C HIS A 14 -13.69 -2.04 5.50
N SER A 15 -13.92 -2.12 4.18
CA SER A 15 -14.17 -0.95 3.32
C SER A 15 -15.42 -0.14 3.69
N GLU A 16 -16.34 -0.75 4.44
CA GLU A 16 -17.52 -0.12 5.04
C GLU A 16 -17.18 0.86 6.17
N VAL A 17 -15.99 0.74 6.77
CA VAL A 17 -15.50 1.63 7.83
C VAL A 17 -14.39 2.54 7.30
N PHE A 18 -13.44 1.98 6.54
CA PHE A 18 -12.29 2.71 6.02
C PHE A 18 -12.24 2.64 4.50
N SER A 19 -12.40 3.78 3.83
CA SER A 19 -12.34 3.86 2.37
C SER A 19 -10.96 4.23 1.82
N MET A 20 -10.01 4.62 2.67
CA MET A 20 -8.72 5.19 2.23
C MET A 20 -7.55 4.72 3.10
N ALA A 21 -6.42 4.39 2.48
CA ALA A 21 -5.18 4.09 3.20
C ALA A 21 -3.93 4.65 2.49
N GLY A 22 -3.13 5.37 3.26
CA GLY A 22 -1.76 5.72 2.93
C GLY A 22 -0.79 4.73 3.57
N CYS A 23 -0.09 3.97 2.73
CA CYS A 23 0.69 2.81 3.13
C CYS A 23 2.17 3.06 2.83
N PHE A 24 2.88 3.62 3.80
CA PHE A 24 4.32 3.86 3.69
C PHE A 24 5.11 2.58 3.94
N SER A 25 5.85 2.13 2.92
CA SER A 25 6.76 0.98 2.97
C SER A 25 6.14 -0.28 3.62
N PRO A 26 4.94 -0.73 3.19
CA PRO A 26 4.12 -1.71 3.91
C PRO A 26 4.77 -3.11 3.95
N SER A 27 4.72 -3.75 5.12
CA SER A 27 5.39 -5.03 5.38
C SER A 27 4.66 -6.27 4.85
N PHE A 28 4.24 -6.30 3.58
CA PHE A 28 3.45 -7.40 3.00
C PHE A 28 4.09 -8.80 3.07
N ILE A 29 5.41 -8.85 3.22
CA ILE A 29 6.16 -10.11 3.35
C ILE A 29 6.14 -10.68 4.77
N TYR A 30 5.62 -9.92 5.76
CA TYR A 30 5.50 -10.34 7.14
C TYR A 30 4.78 -11.69 7.26
N GLN A 31 5.19 -12.47 8.26
CA GLN A 31 4.63 -13.80 8.56
C GLN A 31 4.48 -14.70 7.32
N LYS A 32 5.60 -14.92 6.60
CA LYS A 32 5.63 -15.79 5.41
C LYS A 32 4.62 -15.37 4.33
N ASN A 33 4.50 -14.06 4.09
CA ASN A 33 3.61 -13.45 3.09
C ASN A 33 2.10 -13.71 3.33
N GLN A 34 1.66 -13.81 4.59
CA GLN A 34 0.25 -14.09 4.90
C GLN A 34 -0.71 -13.08 4.26
N ALA A 35 -0.39 -11.78 4.32
CA ALA A 35 -1.19 -10.74 3.66
C ALA A 35 -1.33 -10.95 2.15
N ILE A 36 -0.24 -11.35 1.47
CA ILE A 36 -0.27 -11.64 0.03
C ILE A 36 -1.17 -12.85 -0.27
N LYS A 37 -1.18 -13.87 0.60
CA LYS A 37 -2.07 -15.03 0.45
C LYS A 37 -3.53 -14.62 0.62
N LEU A 38 -3.83 -13.81 1.65
CA LEU A 38 -5.16 -13.26 1.90
C LEU A 38 -5.66 -12.46 0.69
N ILE A 39 -4.85 -11.53 0.17
CA ILE A 39 -5.21 -10.73 -1.01
C ILE A 39 -5.51 -11.64 -2.20
N LYS A 40 -4.72 -12.70 -2.44
CA LYS A 40 -4.99 -13.62 -3.55
C LYS A 40 -6.34 -14.34 -3.44
N GLN A 41 -6.74 -14.70 -2.22
CA GLN A 41 -7.91 -15.53 -1.94
C GLN A 41 -9.20 -14.72 -1.74
N SER A 42 -9.10 -13.40 -1.53
CA SER A 42 -10.24 -12.50 -1.33
C SER A 42 -10.60 -11.77 -2.60
N ASP A 43 -11.87 -11.44 -2.76
CA ASP A 43 -12.31 -10.46 -3.76
C ASP A 43 -11.88 -9.04 -3.34
N PRO A 44 -11.83 -8.08 -4.28
CA PRO A 44 -11.65 -6.68 -3.95
C PRO A 44 -12.71 -6.18 -2.97
N PRO A 45 -12.44 -5.07 -2.27
CA PRO A 45 -13.45 -4.32 -1.53
C PRO A 45 -14.73 -4.12 -2.35
N GLY A 46 -15.89 -4.34 -1.71
CA GLY A 46 -17.20 -4.17 -2.32
C GLY A 46 -17.64 -2.70 -2.46
N LEU A 47 -16.97 -1.79 -1.74
CA LEU A 47 -17.17 -0.35 -1.83
C LEU A 47 -15.95 0.33 -2.46
N PRO A 48 -16.11 1.51 -3.09
CA PRO A 48 -14.99 2.26 -3.64
C PRO A 48 -13.94 2.60 -2.58
N VAL A 49 -12.66 2.35 -2.89
CA VAL A 49 -11.52 2.62 -2.01
C VAL A 49 -10.40 3.35 -2.74
N LYS A 50 -9.56 4.09 -2.00
CA LYS A 50 -8.28 4.62 -2.48
C LYS A 50 -7.12 4.07 -1.66
N LEU A 51 -6.17 3.45 -2.34
CA LEU A 51 -4.96 2.88 -1.75
C LEU A 51 -3.74 3.59 -2.35
N MET A 52 -3.03 4.36 -1.53
CA MET A 52 -1.70 4.85 -1.90
C MET A 52 -0.63 4.06 -1.18
N MET A 53 0.30 3.50 -1.94
CA MET A 53 1.43 2.77 -1.39
C MET A 53 2.74 3.40 -1.83
N ASP A 54 3.76 3.32 -0.98
CA ASP A 54 5.12 3.59 -1.40
C ASP A 54 6.13 2.59 -0.86
N CYS A 55 7.36 2.64 -1.36
CA CYS A 55 8.49 1.94 -0.78
C CYS A 55 9.78 2.68 -1.11
N GLY A 56 10.73 2.68 -0.18
CA GLY A 56 12.09 3.15 -0.42
C GLY A 56 12.94 2.12 -1.19
N GLY A 57 14.26 2.34 -1.23
CA GLY A 57 15.21 1.45 -1.90
C GLY A 57 16.52 1.20 -1.15
N ILE A 58 16.73 1.82 0.02
CA ILE A 58 17.94 1.65 0.84
C ILE A 58 17.69 0.68 2.00
N GLY A 59 18.63 -0.24 2.22
CA GLY A 59 18.62 -1.17 3.36
C GLY A 59 17.41 -2.12 3.33
N GLY A 60 16.68 -2.18 4.45
CA GLY A 60 15.52 -3.07 4.62
C GLY A 60 14.39 -2.83 3.60
N GLU A 61 14.31 -1.64 3.01
CA GLU A 61 13.34 -1.28 1.97
C GLU A 61 13.44 -2.18 0.74
N ARG A 62 14.65 -2.62 0.35
CA ARG A 62 14.84 -3.50 -0.83
C ARG A 62 14.06 -4.79 -0.72
N LEU A 63 13.93 -5.32 0.50
CA LEU A 63 13.19 -6.53 0.77
C LEU A 63 11.68 -6.26 0.74
N LEU A 64 11.23 -5.16 1.34
CA LEU A 64 9.83 -4.72 1.35
C LEU A 64 9.30 -4.41 -0.05
N LEU A 65 10.14 -3.82 -0.91
CA LEU A 65 9.81 -3.47 -2.29
C LEU A 65 9.35 -4.69 -3.10
N ARG A 66 9.95 -5.87 -2.85
CA ARG A 66 9.53 -7.12 -3.51
C ARG A 66 8.09 -7.50 -3.12
N GLY A 67 7.72 -7.29 -1.86
CA GLY A 67 6.35 -7.47 -1.36
C GLY A 67 5.39 -6.47 -2.00
N CYS A 68 5.74 -5.19 -1.97
CA CYS A 68 4.93 -4.11 -2.53
C CYS A 68 4.66 -4.32 -4.03
N LYS A 69 5.68 -4.67 -4.83
CA LYS A 69 5.51 -4.97 -6.26
C LYS A 69 4.66 -6.21 -6.53
N ARG A 70 4.66 -7.21 -5.62
CA ARG A 70 3.78 -8.38 -5.73
C ARG A 70 2.33 -7.99 -5.45
N VAL A 71 2.09 -7.20 -4.41
CA VAL A 71 0.75 -6.71 -4.07
C VAL A 71 0.21 -5.79 -5.16
N LEU A 72 0.97 -4.79 -5.60
CA LEU A 72 0.60 -3.90 -6.71
C LEU A 72 0.07 -4.68 -7.93
N ARG A 73 0.81 -5.71 -8.38
CA ARG A 73 0.38 -6.55 -9.50
C ARG A 73 -0.91 -7.34 -9.21
N LEU A 74 -1.11 -7.81 -7.99
CA LEU A 74 -2.34 -8.51 -7.61
C LEU A 74 -3.54 -7.55 -7.61
N LEU A 75 -3.38 -6.36 -7.05
CA LEU A 75 -4.44 -5.35 -7.01
C LEU A 75 -4.86 -4.91 -8.42
N ARG A 76 -3.88 -4.65 -9.31
CA ARG A 76 -4.14 -4.33 -10.72
C ARG A 76 -4.88 -5.45 -11.45
N ARG A 77 -4.47 -6.71 -11.26
CA ARG A 77 -5.18 -7.87 -11.83
C ARG A 77 -6.61 -8.03 -11.33
N LYS A 78 -6.89 -7.49 -10.15
CA LYS A 78 -8.21 -7.49 -9.55
C LYS A 78 -9.05 -6.26 -9.92
N GLY A 79 -8.57 -5.41 -10.84
CA GLY A 79 -9.36 -4.32 -11.42
C GLY A 79 -9.20 -2.97 -10.74
N LEU A 80 -8.30 -2.80 -9.76
CA LEU A 80 -8.03 -1.48 -9.20
C LEU A 80 -7.31 -0.61 -10.25
N ASN A 81 -8.00 0.44 -10.71
CA ASN A 81 -7.51 1.41 -11.70
C ASN A 81 -6.67 2.52 -11.02
N ASP A 82 -6.24 3.51 -11.81
CA ASP A 82 -5.40 4.60 -11.31
C ASP A 82 -6.12 5.55 -10.35
N ASP A 83 -7.45 5.60 -10.37
CA ASP A 83 -8.25 6.39 -9.42
C ASP A 83 -8.30 5.74 -8.03
N ALA A 84 -8.20 4.40 -7.98
CA ALA A 84 -8.29 3.61 -6.75
C ALA A 84 -6.91 3.19 -6.19
N LEU A 85 -5.86 3.21 -7.00
CA LEU A 85 -4.55 2.68 -6.62
C LEU A 85 -3.37 3.44 -7.23
N GLU A 86 -2.51 3.95 -6.36
CA GLU A 86 -1.24 4.56 -6.75
C GLU A 86 -0.05 3.94 -6.00
N PHE A 87 1.10 3.83 -6.69
CA PHE A 87 2.34 3.31 -6.10
C PHE A 87 3.56 4.14 -6.53
N HIS A 88 4.40 4.50 -5.56
CA HIS A 88 5.68 5.18 -5.80
C HIS A 88 6.87 4.42 -5.22
N HIS A 89 7.96 4.35 -5.99
CA HIS A 89 9.24 3.82 -5.52
C HIS A 89 10.25 4.95 -5.42
N TYR A 90 10.90 5.07 -4.26
CA TYR A 90 11.90 6.09 -3.96
C TYR A 90 13.25 5.41 -3.70
N PRO A 91 14.10 5.20 -4.73
CA PRO A 91 15.29 4.35 -4.62
C PRO A 91 16.27 4.77 -3.50
N GLU A 92 16.34 6.08 -3.25
CA GLU A 92 17.26 6.68 -2.27
C GLU A 92 16.65 6.83 -0.86
N ALA A 93 15.38 6.45 -0.67
CA ALA A 93 14.72 6.51 0.62
C ALA A 93 15.01 5.26 1.48
N ARG A 94 15.12 5.48 2.78
CA ARG A 94 15.32 4.54 3.87
C ARG A 94 14.01 4.22 4.59
N HIS A 95 14.09 3.23 5.48
CA HIS A 95 12.99 2.86 6.37
C HIS A 95 12.97 3.76 7.62
N SER A 96 12.50 5.00 7.50
CA SER A 96 12.47 5.96 8.61
C SER A 96 11.32 6.95 8.52
N GLU A 97 10.91 7.49 9.67
CA GLU A 97 9.86 8.51 9.79
C GLU A 97 10.18 9.78 9.03
N ARG A 98 11.45 10.19 9.01
CA ARG A 98 11.92 11.35 8.24
C ARG A 98 11.58 11.20 6.75
N ASP A 99 12.01 10.09 6.16
CA ASP A 99 11.78 9.85 4.74
C ASP A 99 10.30 9.62 4.43
N TRP A 100 9.50 9.08 5.36
CA TRP A 100 8.04 8.99 5.20
C TRP A 100 7.38 10.38 5.23
N ALA A 101 7.81 11.27 6.13
CA ALA A 101 7.29 12.63 6.23
C ALA A 101 7.52 13.43 4.93
N GLU A 102 8.68 13.27 4.29
CA GLU A 102 9.00 13.90 3.00
C GLU A 102 8.03 13.49 1.87
N ARG A 103 7.32 12.37 2.02
CA ARG A 103 6.42 11.80 1.00
C ARG A 103 4.95 11.84 1.41
N LEU A 104 4.66 12.41 2.59
CA LEU A 104 3.32 12.45 3.16
C LEU A 104 2.36 13.26 2.29
N GLU A 105 2.81 14.42 1.80
CA GLU A 105 2.02 15.31 0.96
C GLU A 105 1.42 14.55 -0.24
N LYS A 106 2.24 13.76 -0.94
CA LYS A 106 1.78 12.99 -2.10
C LYS A 106 0.68 11.99 -1.76
N HIS A 107 0.78 11.35 -0.58
CA HIS A 107 -0.26 10.47 -0.08
C HIS A 107 -1.57 11.20 0.15
N LEU A 108 -1.51 12.36 0.83
CA LEU A 108 -2.70 13.14 1.10
C LEU A 108 -3.34 13.68 -0.18
N ILE A 109 -2.55 14.15 -1.15
CA ILE A 109 -3.06 14.64 -2.44
C ILE A 109 -3.82 13.54 -3.18
N PHE A 110 -3.25 12.34 -3.32
CA PHE A 110 -3.94 11.25 -4.00
C PHE A 110 -5.23 10.85 -3.29
N LEU A 111 -5.15 10.62 -1.97
CA LEU A 111 -6.28 10.13 -1.18
C LEU A 111 -7.45 11.12 -1.20
N TYR A 112 -7.18 12.43 -1.13
CA TYR A 112 -8.22 13.46 -1.10
C TYR A 112 -8.47 14.14 -2.46
N SER A 113 -7.86 13.64 -3.54
CA SER A 113 -8.20 14.08 -4.90
C SER A 113 -9.66 13.77 -5.21
N LYS A 114 -10.32 14.63 -6.01
CA LYS A 114 -11.67 14.34 -6.52
C LYS A 114 -11.62 13.11 -7.43
N ILE A 115 -12.65 12.27 -7.31
CA ILE A 115 -12.91 11.15 -8.21
C ILE A 115 -13.51 11.70 -9.51
#